data_AF-A0A820Q0Z2-F1
#
_entry.id   AF-A0A820Q0Z2-F1
#
_cell.length_a   1.000
_cell.length_b   1.000
_cell.length_c   1.000
_cell.angle_alpha   90.00
_cell.angle_beta   90.00
_cell.angle_gamma   90.00
#
_symmetry.space_group_name_H-M   'P 1'
#
loop_
_entity.id
_entity.type
_entity.pdbx_description
1 polymer ?
#
loop_
_entity_poly.entity_id
_entity_poly.type
_entity_poly.pdbx_seq_one_letter_code
_entity_poly.pdbx_strand_id
1 'polypeptide(L)'
;YTCFLEDLIERVPLVGASERGKSTIVQLLERFYDVTCGQLLLDGVDIRKLNIQWLRSRLGVVSQEPVLFDLTIAENITYGLENIPMDEIILAARKANIHKFIQQLSQ
;
A
#
# COMPACT_ATOMS: atom_id res chain seq x y z
N TYR A 1 -16.23 7.59 -17.95
CA TYR A 1 -15.30 8.31 -17.08
C TYR A 1 -13.97 7.57 -17.12
N THR A 2 -13.02 8.05 -17.92
CA THR A 2 -11.67 7.49 -17.93
C THR A 2 -10.83 8.41 -17.06
N CYS A 3 -10.43 7.94 -15.89
CA CYS A 3 -9.53 8.68 -15.01
C CYS A 3 -8.11 8.24 -15.40
N PHE A 4 -7.40 9.11 -16.10
CA PHE A 4 -6.00 8.90 -16.44
C PHE A 4 -5.16 9.37 -15.26
N LEU A 5 -4.53 8.42 -14.57
CA LEU A 5 -3.37 8.69 -13.71
C LEU A 5 -2.14 8.48 -14.59
N GLU A 6 -1.86 9.45 -15.45
CA GLU A 6 -0.61 9.48 -16.20
C GLU A 6 0.49 10.01 -15.26
N ASP A 7 1.63 9.31 -15.27
CA ASP A 7 2.85 9.58 -14.51
C ASP A 7 2.81 9.29 -12.98
N LEU A 8 3.02 8.02 -12.64
CA LEU A 8 3.24 7.52 -11.25
C LEU A 8 4.48 8.09 -10.52
N ILE A 9 5.19 9.05 -11.13
CA ILE A 9 6.34 9.74 -10.52
C ILE A 9 5.88 11.00 -9.74
N GLU A 10 4.64 11.47 -9.96
CA GLU A 10 4.09 12.63 -9.28
C GLU A 10 3.11 12.24 -8.16
N ARG A 11 3.10 12.99 -7.05
CA ARG A 11 2.14 12.80 -5.96
C ARG A 11 0.79 13.36 -6.38
N VAL A 12 -0.10 12.51 -6.87
CA VAL A 12 -1.45 12.92 -7.28
C VAL A 12 -2.43 12.73 -6.11
N PRO A 13 -2.99 13.81 -5.51
CA PRO A 13 -3.97 13.68 -4.46
C PRO A 13 -5.35 13.30 -5.04
N LEU A 14 -5.93 12.20 -4.58
CA LEU A 14 -7.30 11.84 -4.91
C LEU A 14 -8.29 12.57 -3.98
N VAL A 15 -8.80 13.73 -4.40
CA VAL A 15 -9.73 14.59 -3.61
C VAL A 15 -11.19 14.39 -4.04
N GLY A 16 -12.12 14.50 -3.11
CA GLY A 16 -13.55 14.19 -3.28
C GLY A 16 -14.26 14.07 -1.94
N ALA A 17 -15.59 14.20 -1.90
CA ALA A 17 -16.37 13.98 -0.69
C ALA A 17 -16.16 12.54 -0.15
N SER A 18 -16.22 12.37 1.17
CA SER A 18 -15.79 11.16 1.90
C SER A 18 -16.46 9.84 1.50
N GLU A 19 -17.48 9.86 0.65
CA GLU A 19 -18.34 8.70 0.36
C GLU A 19 -18.45 8.37 -1.14
N ARG A 20 -17.61 8.97 -1.99
CA ARG A 20 -17.72 8.84 -3.46
C ARG A 20 -16.71 7.90 -4.12
N GLY A 21 -16.25 6.87 -3.39
CA GLY A 21 -15.50 5.76 -4.02
C GLY A 21 -13.98 5.91 -4.08
N LYS A 22 -13.35 6.73 -3.23
CA LYS A 22 -11.88 6.79 -3.10
C LYS A 22 -11.30 5.43 -2.70
N SER A 23 -11.90 4.82 -1.68
CA SER A 23 -11.55 3.48 -1.21
C SER A 23 -11.79 2.46 -2.31
N THR A 24 -12.86 2.63 -3.10
CA THR A 24 -13.15 1.78 -4.27
C THR A 24 -12.05 1.86 -5.33
N ILE A 25 -11.48 3.05 -5.58
CA ILE A 25 -10.36 3.21 -6.51
C ILE A 25 -9.12 2.45 -6.02
N VAL A 26 -8.80 2.54 -4.73
CA VAL A 26 -7.70 1.77 -4.13
C VAL A 26 -7.96 0.27 -4.27
N GLN A 27 -9.16 -0.20 -3.97
CA GLN A 27 -9.54 -1.61 -4.10
C GLN A 27 -9.51 -2.11 -5.56
N LEU A 28 -9.83 -1.26 -6.54
CA LEU A 28 -9.70 -1.57 -7.97
C LEU A 28 -8.21 -1.67 -8.39
N LEU A 29 -7.35 -0.76 -7.91
CA LEU A 29 -5.90 -0.82 -8.14
C LEU A 29 -5.28 -2.08 -7.53
N GLU A 30 -5.73 -2.47 -6.34
CA GLU A 30 -5.31 -3.71 -5.66
C GLU A 30 -5.91 -4.99 -6.27
N ARG A 31 -6.78 -4.86 -7.28
CA ARG A 31 -7.54 -5.95 -7.89
C ARG A 31 -8.33 -6.79 -6.88
N PHE A 32 -8.88 -6.14 -5.85
CA PHE A 32 -9.95 -6.77 -5.06
C PHE A 32 -11.26 -6.83 -5.85
N TYR A 33 -11.44 -5.91 -6.79
CA TYR A 33 -12.52 -5.93 -7.78
C TYR A 33 -11.95 -5.64 -9.17
N ASP A 34 -12.61 -6.14 -10.22
CA ASP A 34 -12.34 -5.75 -11.60
C ASP A 34 -13.31 -4.64 -12.03
N VAL A 35 -12.87 -3.81 -12.98
CA VAL A 35 -13.73 -2.77 -13.56
C VAL A 35 -14.89 -3.38 -14.35
N THR A 36 -16.12 -2.94 -14.09
CA THR A 36 -17.33 -3.41 -14.78
C THR A 36 -17.37 -2.95 -16.25
N CYS A 37 -16.84 -1.75 -16.52
CA CYS A 37 -16.73 -1.21 -17.87
C CYS A 37 -15.44 -0.38 -18.00
N GLY A 38 -14.87 -0.35 -19.21
CA GLY A 38 -13.59 0.32 -19.48
C GLY A 38 -12.38 -0.53 -19.12
N GLN A 39 -11.27 0.16 -18.85
CA GLN A 39 -9.94 -0.43 -18.65
C GLN A 39 -9.19 0.37 -17.58
N LEU A 40 -8.41 -0.31 -16.75
CA LEU A 40 -7.43 0.29 -15.86
C LEU A 40 -6.06 -0.21 -16.33
N LEU A 41 -5.19 0.72 -16.70
CA LEU A 41 -3.90 0.42 -17.33
C LEU A 41 -2.77 0.78 -16.36
N LEU A 42 -1.79 -0.10 -16.23
CA LEU A 42 -0.49 0.18 -15.63
C LEU A 42 0.55 0.12 -16.76
N ASP A 43 1.20 1.25 -17.04
CA ASP A 43 2.15 1.40 -18.15
C ASP A 43 1.60 0.92 -19.51
N GLY A 44 0.33 1.22 -19.77
CA GLY A 44 -0.38 0.81 -21.00
C GLY A 44 -0.85 -0.65 -21.02
N VAL A 45 -0.53 -1.45 -20.00
CA VAL A 45 -0.99 -2.83 -19.87
C VAL A 45 -2.21 -2.89 -18.96
N ASP A 46 -3.29 -3.51 -19.43
CA ASP A 46 -4.48 -3.74 -18.59
C ASP A 46 -4.10 -4.57 -17.35
N ILE A 47 -4.39 -4.04 -16.16
CA ILE A 47 -4.02 -4.69 -14.90
C ILE A 47 -4.61 -6.10 -14.75
N ARG A 48 -5.70 -6.41 -15.47
CA ARG A 48 -6.34 -7.73 -15.49
C ARG A 48 -5.44 -8.79 -16.12
N LYS A 49 -4.52 -8.38 -17.00
CA LYS A 49 -3.54 -9.25 -17.67
C LYS A 49 -2.28 -9.48 -16.86
N LEU A 50 -2.06 -8.71 -15.80
CA LEU A 50 -0.89 -8.83 -14.94
C LEU A 50 -1.08 -9.95 -13.91
N ASN A 51 0.02 -10.58 -13.50
CA ASN A 51 0.01 -11.49 -12.36
C ASN A 51 -0.33 -10.69 -11.08
N ILE A 52 -1.28 -11.18 -10.30
CA ILE A 52 -1.80 -10.45 -9.14
C ILE A 52 -0.77 -10.31 -8.01
N GLN A 53 0.08 -11.32 -7.79
CA GLN A 53 1.14 -11.25 -6.78
C GLN A 53 2.19 -10.21 -7.18
N TRP A 54 2.59 -10.20 -8.45
CA TRP A 54 3.52 -9.20 -8.99
C TRP A 54 2.96 -7.79 -8.87
N LEU A 55 1.70 -7.58 -9.27
CA LEU A 55 1.04 -6.27 -9.19
C LEU A 55 1.03 -5.75 -7.74
N ARG A 56 0.60 -6.59 -6.79
CA ARG A 56 0.54 -6.21 -5.37
C ARG A 56 1.93 -5.99 -4.76
N SER A 57 2.96 -6.69 -5.23
CA SER A 57 4.35 -6.45 -4.80
C SER A 57 4.90 -5.07 -5.20
N ARG A 58 4.24 -4.38 -6.14
CA ARG A 58 4.60 -3.02 -6.58
C ARG A 58 3.77 -1.92 -5.93
N LEU A 59 2.76 -2.27 -5.14
CA LEU A 59 1.89 -1.32 -4.46
C LEU A 59 2.21 -1.29 -2.96
N GLY A 60 2.44 -0.08 -2.43
CA GLY A 60 2.45 0.17 -1.00
C GLY A 60 1.16 0.87 -0.59
N VAL A 61 0.34 0.22 0.23
CA VAL A 61 -0.96 0.76 0.67
C VAL A 61 -0.89 1.03 2.18
N VAL A 62 -1.33 2.23 2.58
CA VAL A 62 -1.48 2.62 3.98
C VAL A 62 -2.95 2.86 4.24
N SER A 63 -3.56 1.98 5.03
CA SER A 63 -4.98 2.05 5.40
C SER A 63 -5.24 3.12 6.46
N GLN A 64 -6.45 3.69 6.45
CA GLN A 64 -6.89 4.63 7.50
C GLN A 64 -6.93 3.98 8.89
N GLU A 65 -7.39 2.72 8.95
CA GLU A 65 -7.36 1.88 10.13
C GLU A 65 -6.29 0.79 9.93
N PRO A 66 -5.06 1.00 10.43
CA PRO A 66 -4.01 0.00 10.32
C PRO A 66 -4.33 -1.20 11.22
N VAL A 67 -4.14 -2.41 10.68
CA VAL A 67 -4.28 -3.65 11.44
C VAL A 67 -2.93 -3.97 12.08
N LEU A 68 -2.94 -4.16 13.41
CA LEU A 68 -1.79 -4.71 14.15
C LEU A 68 -2.12 -6.13 14.55
N PHE A 69 -1.20 -7.04 14.27
CA PHE A 69 -1.30 -8.44 14.70
C PHE A 69 -0.74 -8.58 16.11
N ASP A 70 -1.21 -9.62 16.83
CA ASP A 70 -0.68 -10.04 18.14
C ASP A 70 0.71 -10.68 17.98
N LEU A 71 1.65 -9.85 17.54
CA LEU A 71 3.05 -10.13 17.22
C LEU A 71 3.91 -8.99 17.77
N THR A 72 5.22 -9.18 17.81
CA THR A 72 6.15 -8.10 18.15
C THR A 72 6.08 -6.94 17.15
N ILE A 73 6.59 -5.77 17.54
CA ILE A 73 6.66 -4.60 16.65
C ILE A 73 7.52 -4.91 15.42
N ALA A 74 8.62 -5.65 15.58
CA ALA A 74 9.49 -6.05 14.48
C ALA A 74 8.76 -6.96 13.47
N GLU A 75 7.99 -7.93 13.98
CA GLU A 75 7.17 -8.83 13.15
C GLU A 75 6.02 -8.08 12.47
N ASN A 76 5.40 -7.10 13.13
CA ASN A 76 4.40 -6.24 12.48
C ASN A 76 5.01 -5.38 11.35
N ILE A 77 6.21 -4.82 11.55
CA ILE A 77 6.91 -4.03 10.52
C ILE A 77 7.28 -4.89 9.31
N THR A 78 7.68 -6.14 9.55
CA THR A 78 8.11 -7.08 8.51
C THR A 78 7.00 -8.01 8.04
N TYR A 79 5.76 -7.75 8.44
CA TYR A 79 4.64 -8.62 8.13
C TYR A 79 4.49 -8.84 6.62
N GLY A 80 4.48 -10.10 6.18
CA GLY A 80 4.42 -10.48 4.77
C GLY A 80 5.76 -10.42 4.02
N LEU A 81 6.87 -10.13 4.72
CA LEU A 81 8.23 -10.18 4.20
C LEU A 81 9.03 -11.24 4.96
N GLU A 82 9.98 -11.88 4.27
CA GLU A 82 10.85 -12.90 4.85
C GLU A 82 12.31 -12.43 4.87
N ASN A 83 13.08 -12.91 5.86
CA ASN A 83 14.53 -12.71 5.95
C ASN A 83 15.00 -11.24 5.98
N ILE A 84 14.22 -10.34 6.58
CA ILE A 84 14.58 -8.93 6.70
C ILE A 84 15.57 -8.72 7.87
N PRO A 85 16.77 -8.16 7.62
CA PRO A 85 17.75 -7.92 8.69
C PRO A 85 17.27 -6.82 9.64
N MET A 86 17.63 -6.94 10.93
CA MET A 86 17.20 -5.99 11.97
C MET A 86 17.57 -4.53 11.65
N ASP A 87 18.70 -4.29 10.99
CA ASP A 87 19.12 -2.95 10.59
C ASP A 87 18.14 -2.27 9.61
N GLU A 88 17.52 -3.05 8.71
CA GLU A 88 16.49 -2.55 7.80
C GLU A 88 15.18 -2.25 8.54
N ILE A 89 14.82 -3.09 9.52
CA ILE A 89 13.66 -2.86 10.39
C ILE A 89 13.82 -1.54 11.15
N ILE A 90 15.00 -1.33 11.75
CA ILE A 90 15.34 -0.08 12.46
C ILE A 90 15.31 1.12 11.50
N LEU A 91 15.85 0.96 10.29
CA LEU A 91 15.81 2.01 9.27
C LEU A 91 14.37 2.37 8.88
N ALA A 92 13.51 1.38 8.66
CA ALA A 92 12.09 1.58 8.38
C ALA A 92 11.38 2.30 9.54
N ALA A 93 11.62 1.86 10.78
CA ALA A 93 11.06 2.50 11.99
C ALA A 93 11.54 3.97 12.16
N ARG A 94 12.77 4.28 11.76
CA ARG A 94 13.29 5.66 11.75
C ARG A 94 12.64 6.51 10.66
N LYS A 95 12.50 5.97 9.44
CA LYS A 95 11.81 6.65 8.33
C LYS A 95 10.34 6.93 8.65
N ALA A 96 9.68 6.02 9.36
CA ALA A 96 8.32 6.19 9.85
C ALA A 96 8.21 7.05 11.13
N ASN A 97 9.34 7.56 11.66
CA ASN A 97 9.41 8.39 12.86
C ASN A 97 8.84 7.73 14.15
N ILE A 98 8.84 6.39 14.22
CA ILE A 98 8.35 5.62 15.38
C ILE A 98 9.48 5.02 16.23
N HIS A 99 10.73 5.04 15.76
CA HIS A 99 11.85 4.39 16.44
C HIS A 99 12.05 4.86 17.88
N LYS A 100 11.94 6.16 18.15
CA LYS A 100 12.08 6.71 19.51
C LYS A 100 10.98 6.23 20.46
N PHE A 101 9.75 6.10 19.95
CA PHE A 101 8.62 5.59 20.71
C PHE A 101 8.85 4.12 21.07
N ILE A 102 9.28 3.30 20.11
CA ILE A 102 9.59 1.88 20.33
C ILE A 102 10.67 1.71 21.41
N GLN A 103 11.70 2.55 21.41
CA GLN A 103 12.75 2.49 22.43
C GLN A 103 12.27 2.86 23.85
N GLN A 104 11.17 3.58 23.97
CA GLN A 104 10.58 3.98 25.26
C GLN A 104 9.58 2.95 25.80
N LEU A 105 9.09 2.05 24.94
CA LEU A 105 8.32 0.89 25.37
C LEU A 105 9.29 -0.07 26.07
N SER A 106 9.27 -0.06 27.40
CA SER A 106 9.94 -1.10 28.20
C SER A 106 9.42 -2.47 27.76
N GLN A 107 10.33 -3.38 27.42
CA GLN A 107 10.01 -4.75 26.99
C GLN A 107 9.26 -5.55 28.07
#